data_AF-A0A447X7Q4-F1
#
_entry.id   AF-A0A447X7Q4-F1
#
_cell.length_a   1.000
_cell.length_b   1.000
_cell.length_c   1.000
_cell.angle_alpha   90.00
_cell.angle_beta   90.00
_cell.angle_gamma   90.00
#
_symmetry.space_group_name_H-M   'P 1'
#
loop_
_entity.id
_entity.type
_entity.pdbx_description
1 polymer ?
#
loop_
_entity_poly.entity_id
_entity_poly.type
_entity_poly.pdbx_seq_one_letter_code
_entity_poly.pdbx_strand_id
1 'polypeptide(L)'
;MDVIKKKHWWQSDALKWSVLVLLGLLVGYLVVLMYAQGEYLFAITTLILSSAGLYIFANRKAYAWRYVYPGMAGMGLFVLFPLVCTIAIAFTNYSSTNQLTFERAQEVLLDRSWQAGKTYNFGLYPAGDEWQLALSDGETGKNYLSDAFKFGGEQKLQLKETTAQPEGERANLRVITQNRQALSDITAILPDGNKVMMSSLRQFSGTQPLYTLDGDGTLTNNQSGVKYRPNNQIGFYQSITADGNWGDEKLSPGYTVTTGWKNFTRVFTDEGIQKPFLAIFVWTVVFSLITVF
;
A
#
# COMPACT_ATOMS: atom_id res chain seq x y z
N MET A 1 49.74 45.75 -28.65
CA MET A 1 49.67 44.98 -27.40
C MET A 1 48.30 44.34 -27.34
N ASP A 2 48.18 43.12 -27.86
CA ASP A 2 46.94 42.34 -27.80
C ASP A 2 46.76 41.79 -26.39
N VAL A 3 45.72 42.27 -25.71
CA VAL A 3 45.30 41.72 -24.42
C VAL A 3 44.58 40.40 -24.70
N ILE A 4 45.34 39.31 -24.67
CA ILE A 4 44.81 37.95 -24.67
C ILE A 4 43.98 37.77 -23.39
N LYS A 5 42.65 37.90 -23.50
CA LYS A 5 41.72 37.49 -22.45
C LYS A 5 41.90 35.98 -22.21
N LYS A 6 42.60 35.61 -21.14
CA LYS A 6 42.68 34.22 -20.67
C LYS A 6 41.26 33.70 -20.42
N LYS A 7 40.82 32.74 -21.25
CA LYS A 7 39.55 32.04 -21.09
C LYS A 7 39.67 31.19 -19.82
N HIS A 8 38.99 31.58 -18.74
CA HIS A 8 39.02 30.87 -17.45
C HIS A 8 38.67 29.38 -17.66
N TRP A 9 39.35 28.47 -16.95
CA TRP A 9 39.16 27.01 -17.03
C TRP A 9 37.68 26.56 -16.86
N TRP A 10 36.91 27.32 -16.08
CA TRP A 10 35.46 27.15 -15.87
C TRP A 10 34.58 27.45 -17.10
N GLN A 11 35.14 28.01 -18.17
CA GLN A 11 34.44 28.31 -19.43
C GLN A 11 34.84 27.36 -20.57
N SER A 12 35.58 26.30 -20.26
CA SER A 12 35.99 25.29 -21.25
C SER A 12 34.77 24.56 -21.81
N ASP A 13 34.75 24.33 -23.13
CA ASP A 13 33.64 23.64 -23.77
C ASP A 13 33.57 22.16 -23.32
N ALA A 14 34.70 21.56 -22.93
CA ALA A 14 34.76 20.24 -22.31
C ALA A 14 34.02 20.17 -20.96
N LEU A 15 34.14 21.20 -20.11
CA LEU A 15 33.43 21.24 -18.83
C LEU A 15 31.91 21.32 -19.02
N LYS A 16 31.44 22.09 -20.00
CA LYS A 16 30.00 22.20 -20.33
C LYS A 16 29.42 20.85 -20.75
N TRP A 17 30.11 20.13 -21.63
CA TRP A 17 29.69 18.80 -22.06
C TRP A 17 29.76 17.79 -20.92
N SER A 18 30.80 17.84 -20.09
CA SER A 18 30.93 16.97 -18.90
C SER A 18 29.77 17.16 -17.93
N VAL A 19 29.40 18.42 -17.60
CA VAL A 19 28.24 18.73 -16.76
C VAL A 19 26.94 18.21 -17.38
N LEU A 20 26.76 18.37 -18.69
CA LEU A 20 25.55 17.93 -19.39
C LEU A 20 25.42 16.41 -19.42
N VAL A 21 26.53 15.69 -19.63
CA VAL A 21 26.58 14.22 -19.57
C VAL A 21 26.30 13.72 -18.16
N LEU A 22 26.88 14.35 -17.13
CA LEU A 22 26.63 13.99 -15.74
C LEU A 22 25.16 14.19 -15.36
N LEU A 23 24.56 15.32 -15.75
CA LEU A 23 23.13 15.57 -15.55
C LEU A 23 22.27 14.56 -16.32
N GLY A 24 22.65 14.22 -17.56
CA GLY A 24 21.96 13.20 -18.35
C GLY A 24 22.00 11.82 -17.72
N LEU A 25 23.15 11.41 -17.16
CA LEU A 25 23.30 10.15 -16.44
C LEU A 25 22.42 10.12 -15.18
N LEU A 26 22.39 11.21 -14.42
CA LEU A 26 21.54 11.33 -13.22
C LEU A 26 20.07 11.21 -13.60
N VAL A 27 19.63 11.92 -14.65
CA VAL A 27 18.25 11.86 -15.15
C VAL A 27 17.89 10.44 -15.57
N GLY A 28 18.73 9.78 -16.36
CA GLY A 28 18.49 8.39 -16.79
C GLY A 28 18.40 7.43 -15.61
N TYR A 29 19.32 7.52 -14.66
CA TYR A 29 19.31 6.70 -13.44
C TYR A 29 18.03 6.87 -12.63
N LEU A 30 17.61 8.12 -12.39
CA LEU A 30 16.39 8.40 -11.62
C LEU A 30 15.12 7.93 -12.35
N VAL A 31 15.04 8.12 -13.67
CA VAL A 31 13.88 7.66 -14.45
C VAL A 31 13.73 6.15 -14.39
N VAL A 32 14.82 5.39 -14.50
CA VAL A 32 14.79 3.92 -14.37
C VAL A 32 14.35 3.51 -12.95
N LEU A 33 14.85 4.19 -11.92
CA LEU A 33 14.46 3.92 -10.54
C LEU A 33 12.97 4.19 -10.29
N MET A 34 12.45 5.32 -10.78
CA MET A 34 11.01 5.65 -10.70
C MET A 34 10.15 4.62 -11.42
N TYR A 35 10.57 4.20 -12.62
CA TYR A 35 9.87 3.17 -13.39
C TYR A 35 9.82 1.82 -12.64
N ALA A 36 10.94 1.40 -12.03
CA ALA A 36 11.02 0.16 -11.29
C ALA A 36 10.11 0.12 -10.04
N GLN A 37 9.82 1.28 -9.44
CA GLN A 37 8.92 1.42 -8.29
C GLN A 37 7.44 1.53 -8.67
N GLY A 38 7.11 1.53 -9.98
CA GLY A 38 5.72 1.65 -10.47
C GLY A 38 5.22 3.09 -10.61
N GLU A 39 6.08 4.09 -10.42
CA GLU A 39 5.72 5.51 -10.50
C GLU A 39 5.74 6.04 -11.95
N TYR A 40 4.95 5.41 -12.83
CA TYR A 40 4.98 5.66 -14.27
C TYR A 40 4.72 7.11 -14.67
N LEU A 41 3.76 7.78 -14.02
CA LEU A 41 3.35 9.14 -14.36
C LEU A 41 4.45 10.16 -14.02
N PHE A 42 5.11 9.99 -12.86
CA PHE A 42 6.28 10.78 -12.46
C PHE A 42 7.50 10.49 -13.34
N ALA A 43 7.74 9.23 -13.69
CA ALA A 43 8.85 8.84 -14.56
C ALA A 43 8.74 9.50 -15.94
N ILE A 44 7.55 9.45 -16.57
CA ILE A 44 7.28 10.07 -17.88
C ILE A 44 7.46 11.60 -17.79
N THR A 45 6.88 12.24 -16.77
CA THR A 45 6.97 13.70 -16.60
C THR A 45 8.41 14.17 -16.42
N THR A 46 9.17 13.47 -15.57
CA THR A 46 10.60 13.76 -15.32
C THR A 46 11.41 13.59 -16.59
N LEU A 47 11.19 12.49 -17.33
CA LEU A 47 11.88 12.23 -18.59
C LEU A 47 11.63 13.33 -19.63
N ILE A 48 10.37 13.72 -19.84
CA ILE A 48 10.00 14.74 -20.83
C ILE A 48 10.60 16.10 -20.45
N LEU A 49 10.43 16.54 -19.20
CA LEU A 49 10.95 17.82 -18.73
C LEU A 49 12.48 17.84 -18.83
N SER A 50 13.16 16.87 -18.20
CA SER A 50 14.62 16.82 -18.18
C SER A 50 15.23 16.69 -19.57
N SER A 51 14.62 15.91 -20.48
CA SER A 51 15.10 15.79 -21.87
C SER A 51 14.98 17.12 -22.62
N ALA A 52 13.86 17.83 -22.46
CA ALA A 52 13.69 19.17 -23.04
C ALA A 52 14.72 20.15 -22.47
N GLY A 53 14.97 20.12 -21.16
CA GLY A 53 16.00 20.92 -20.51
C GLY A 53 17.40 20.64 -21.07
N LEU A 54 17.82 19.38 -21.06
CA LEU A 54 19.14 18.98 -21.59
C LEU A 54 19.32 19.41 -23.05
N TYR A 55 18.28 19.25 -23.89
CA TYR A 55 18.30 19.71 -25.28
C TYR A 55 18.47 21.23 -25.40
N ILE A 56 17.71 22.02 -24.63
CA ILE A 56 17.77 23.50 -24.63
C ILE A 56 19.14 24.01 -24.19
N PHE A 57 19.75 23.37 -23.18
CA PHE A 57 21.07 23.76 -22.69
C PHE A 57 22.23 23.25 -23.56
N ALA A 58 22.03 22.14 -24.29
CA ALA A 58 23.01 21.63 -25.26
C ALA A 58 23.07 22.50 -26.53
N ASN A 59 21.92 22.88 -27.09
CA ASN A 59 21.88 23.58 -28.37
C ASN A 59 22.07 25.11 -28.20
N ARG A 60 22.94 25.70 -29.01
CA ARG A 60 23.14 27.17 -29.04
C ARG A 60 21.96 27.91 -29.70
N LYS A 61 21.24 27.27 -30.63
CA LYS A 61 20.05 27.86 -31.28
C LYS A 61 18.88 28.08 -30.33
N ALA A 62 18.85 27.36 -29.20
CA ALA A 62 17.81 27.46 -28.19
C ALA A 62 18.12 28.46 -27.07
N TYR A 63 18.98 29.47 -27.32
CA TYR A 63 19.46 30.37 -26.27
C TYR A 63 18.33 31.11 -25.53
N ALA A 64 17.32 31.61 -26.25
CA ALA A 64 16.15 32.27 -25.65
C ALA A 64 15.39 31.35 -24.66
N TRP A 65 15.28 30.06 -25.00
CA TRP A 65 14.59 29.07 -24.17
C TRP A 65 15.28 28.80 -22.83
N ARG A 66 16.57 29.12 -22.67
CA ARG A 66 17.29 28.94 -21.40
C ARG A 66 16.73 29.82 -20.28
N TYR A 67 16.16 30.97 -20.62
CA TYR A 67 15.54 31.89 -19.67
C TYR A 67 14.09 31.53 -19.37
N VAL A 68 13.38 30.99 -20.37
CA VAL A 68 11.96 30.63 -20.27
C VAL A 68 11.76 29.25 -19.62
N TYR A 69 12.65 28.30 -19.90
CA TYR A 69 12.54 26.91 -19.50
C TYR A 69 12.42 26.72 -17.98
N PRO A 70 13.20 27.37 -17.09
CA PRO A 70 13.04 27.21 -15.66
C PRO A 70 11.62 27.57 -15.16
N GLY A 71 11.05 28.66 -15.70
CA GLY A 71 9.68 29.08 -15.37
C GLY A 71 8.63 28.10 -15.91
N MET A 72 8.77 27.66 -17.17
CA MET A 72 7.86 26.67 -17.76
C MET A 72 7.95 25.30 -17.09
N ALA A 73 9.14 24.89 -16.63
CA ALA A 73 9.31 23.65 -15.88
C ALA A 73 8.56 23.72 -14.54
N GLY A 74 8.63 24.87 -13.85
CA GLY A 74 7.83 25.13 -12.66
C GLY A 74 6.33 25.10 -12.94
N MET A 75 5.85 25.80 -13.97
CA MET A 75 4.44 25.74 -14.38
C MET A 75 4.01 24.33 -14.80
N GLY A 76 4.87 23.60 -15.50
CA GLY A 76 4.63 22.22 -15.90
C GLY A 76 4.43 21.31 -14.70
N LEU A 77 5.31 21.41 -13.70
CA LEU A 77 5.30 20.53 -12.53
C LEU A 77 4.22 20.91 -11.51
N PHE A 78 3.94 22.20 -11.31
CA PHE A 78 3.04 22.65 -10.26
C PHE A 78 1.65 23.07 -10.74
N VAL A 79 1.44 23.27 -12.04
CA VAL A 79 0.14 23.66 -12.61
C VAL A 79 -0.36 22.61 -13.59
N LEU A 80 0.43 22.32 -14.63
CA LEU A 80 0.00 21.40 -15.68
C LEU A 80 -0.11 19.96 -15.18
N PHE A 81 0.84 19.50 -14.38
CA PHE A 81 0.84 18.14 -13.83
C PHE A 81 -0.37 17.88 -12.92
N PRO A 82 -0.68 18.69 -11.88
CA PRO A 82 -1.90 18.49 -11.09
C PRO A 82 -3.18 18.56 -11.93
N LEU A 83 -3.22 19.42 -12.96
CA LEU A 83 -4.35 19.51 -13.89
C LEU A 83 -4.53 18.21 -14.67
N VAL A 84 -3.46 17.66 -15.25
CA VAL A 84 -3.50 16.38 -15.98
C VAL A 84 -3.89 15.23 -15.06
N CYS A 85 -3.34 15.18 -13.83
CA CYS A 85 -3.74 14.19 -12.83
C CYS A 85 -5.23 14.28 -12.48
N THR A 86 -5.76 15.49 -12.31
CA THR A 86 -7.19 15.72 -12.06
C THR A 86 -8.05 15.18 -13.20
N ILE A 87 -7.64 15.44 -14.46
CA ILE A 87 -8.32 14.90 -15.64
C ILE A 87 -8.22 13.37 -15.67
N ALA A 88 -7.05 12.79 -15.40
CA ALA A 88 -6.85 11.34 -15.40
C ALA A 88 -7.72 10.64 -14.33
N ILE A 89 -7.76 11.19 -13.11
CA ILE A 89 -8.58 10.69 -12.01
C ILE A 89 -10.08 10.76 -12.38
N ALA A 90 -10.51 11.77 -13.14
CA ALA A 90 -11.90 11.89 -13.59
C ALA A 90 -12.39 10.70 -14.45
N PHE A 91 -11.49 9.90 -15.03
CA PHE A 91 -11.81 8.66 -15.75
C PHE A 91 -11.79 7.38 -14.88
N THR A 92 -11.67 7.53 -13.55
CA THR A 92 -11.59 6.43 -12.58
C THR A 92 -12.74 6.49 -11.56
N ASN A 93 -12.92 5.44 -10.76
CA ASN A 93 -13.83 5.45 -9.61
C ASN A 93 -13.17 5.93 -8.29
N TYR A 94 -12.03 6.64 -8.34
CA TYR A 94 -11.30 7.06 -7.14
C TYR A 94 -12.21 7.85 -6.19
N SER A 95 -12.42 7.30 -4.99
CA SER A 95 -13.37 7.79 -3.99
C SER A 95 -12.96 7.32 -2.59
N SER A 96 -13.72 7.72 -1.57
CA SER A 96 -13.55 7.20 -0.20
C SER A 96 -13.77 5.68 -0.09
N THR A 97 -14.52 5.08 -1.01
CA THR A 97 -14.76 3.64 -1.03
C THR A 97 -13.71 2.87 -1.84
N ASN A 98 -13.15 3.50 -2.88
CA ASN A 98 -12.19 2.90 -3.82
C ASN A 98 -10.89 3.72 -3.86
N GLN A 99 -10.23 3.83 -2.71
CA GLN A 99 -9.05 4.67 -2.55
C GLN A 99 -7.73 3.92 -2.77
N LEU A 100 -7.74 2.60 -2.56
CA LEU A 100 -6.55 1.76 -2.61
C LEU A 100 -6.30 1.23 -4.02
N THR A 101 -5.05 0.85 -4.31
CA THR A 101 -4.77 0.00 -5.48
C THR A 101 -5.31 -1.41 -5.24
N PHE A 102 -5.42 -2.20 -6.32
CA PHE A 102 -5.87 -3.59 -6.23
C PHE A 102 -4.97 -4.41 -5.29
N GLU A 103 -3.65 -4.26 -5.43
CA GLU A 103 -2.64 -4.99 -4.65
C GLU A 103 -2.79 -4.66 -3.16
N ARG A 104 -2.97 -3.37 -2.85
CA ARG A 104 -3.11 -2.93 -1.45
C ARG A 104 -4.44 -3.35 -0.85
N ALA A 105 -5.52 -3.33 -1.63
CA ALA A 105 -6.82 -3.82 -1.17
C ALA A 105 -6.77 -5.34 -0.88
N GLN A 106 -6.10 -6.12 -1.73
CA GLN A 106 -5.90 -7.56 -1.52
C GLN A 106 -5.06 -7.84 -0.28
N GLU A 107 -3.97 -7.12 -0.06
CA GLU A 107 -3.13 -7.25 1.14
C GLU A 107 -3.94 -6.98 2.41
N VAL A 108 -4.72 -5.90 2.44
CA VAL A 108 -5.59 -5.57 3.59
C VAL A 108 -6.65 -6.66 3.83
N LEU A 109 -7.17 -7.30 2.79
CA LEU A 109 -8.10 -8.41 2.93
C LEU A 109 -7.41 -9.67 3.47
N LEU A 110 -6.19 -9.98 3.02
CA LEU A 110 -5.41 -11.13 3.51
C LEU A 110 -4.96 -10.97 4.95
N ASP A 111 -4.73 -9.73 5.41
CA ASP A 111 -4.42 -9.43 6.80
C ASP A 111 -5.64 -9.58 7.73
N ARG A 112 -6.86 -9.71 7.19
CA ARG A 112 -8.03 -9.96 8.04
C ARG A 112 -7.97 -11.35 8.61
N SER A 113 -8.20 -11.42 9.91
CA SER A 113 -8.33 -12.67 10.64
C SER A 113 -9.69 -12.81 11.30
N TRP A 114 -10.06 -14.04 11.61
CA TRP A 114 -11.20 -14.34 12.47
C TRP A 114 -10.74 -15.21 13.63
N GLN A 115 -11.48 -15.11 14.74
CA GLN A 115 -11.19 -15.91 15.92
C GLN A 115 -11.87 -17.27 15.80
N ALA A 116 -11.09 -18.28 15.41
CA ALA A 116 -11.55 -19.66 15.42
C ALA A 116 -11.24 -20.28 16.79
N GLY A 117 -12.22 -20.25 17.69
CA GLY A 117 -12.12 -20.91 19.00
C GLY A 117 -11.66 -20.01 20.14
N LYS A 118 -10.93 -20.58 21.10
CA LYS A 118 -10.67 -19.98 22.41
C LYS A 118 -9.45 -19.07 22.43
N THR A 119 -9.42 -18.20 23.43
CA THR A 119 -8.29 -17.34 23.77
C THR A 119 -7.63 -17.84 25.05
N TYR A 120 -6.30 -17.91 25.04
CA TYR A 120 -5.48 -18.38 26.14
C TYR A 120 -4.50 -17.29 26.54
N ASN A 121 -4.42 -17.00 27.83
CA ASN A 121 -3.33 -16.15 28.33
C ASN A 121 -2.05 -16.97 28.30
N PHE A 122 -0.95 -16.39 27.81
CA PHE A 122 0.33 -17.09 27.80
C PHE A 122 1.35 -16.51 28.77
N GLY A 123 2.21 -17.38 29.26
CA GLY A 123 3.47 -17.04 29.91
C GLY A 123 4.62 -17.72 29.19
N LEU A 124 5.74 -17.02 29.10
CA LEU A 124 6.99 -17.57 28.60
C LEU A 124 7.91 -17.79 29.80
N TYR A 125 8.49 -18.99 29.92
CA TYR A 125 9.31 -19.40 31.05
C TYR A 125 10.66 -19.91 30.56
N PRO A 126 11.79 -19.48 31.16
CA PRO A 126 13.10 -20.00 30.80
C PRO A 126 13.30 -21.41 31.39
N ALA A 127 13.78 -22.35 30.56
CA ALA A 127 14.13 -23.72 30.95
C ALA A 127 15.59 -23.98 30.58
N GLY A 128 16.53 -23.54 31.44
CA GLY A 128 17.95 -23.54 31.13
C GLY A 128 18.29 -22.54 30.02
N ASP A 129 18.90 -23.00 28.93
CA ASP A 129 19.20 -22.20 27.72
C ASP A 129 18.04 -22.20 26.70
N GLU A 130 16.89 -22.77 27.07
CA GLU A 130 15.70 -22.91 26.24
C GLU A 130 14.49 -22.21 26.88
N TRP A 131 13.36 -22.26 26.20
CA TRP A 131 12.11 -21.64 26.62
C TRP A 131 10.98 -22.65 26.68
N GLN A 132 10.01 -22.39 27.53
CA GLN A 132 8.75 -23.12 27.61
C GLN A 132 7.59 -22.14 27.46
N LEU A 133 6.59 -22.56 26.71
CA LEU A 133 5.35 -21.82 26.50
C LEU A 133 4.26 -22.43 27.38
N ALA A 134 3.71 -21.64 28.29
CA ALA A 134 2.55 -22.03 29.09
C ALA A 134 1.33 -21.25 28.61
N LEU A 135 0.22 -21.96 28.39
CA LEU A 135 -1.09 -21.41 28.06
C LEU A 135 -2.08 -21.69 29.19
N SER A 136 -2.91 -20.71 29.52
CA SER A 136 -3.94 -20.83 30.55
C SER A 136 -5.31 -20.52 29.96
N ASP A 137 -6.24 -21.47 30.10
CA ASP A 137 -7.65 -21.32 29.74
C ASP A 137 -8.40 -20.71 30.93
N GLY A 138 -8.78 -19.44 30.80
CA GLY A 138 -9.49 -18.71 31.85
C GLY A 138 -10.92 -19.20 32.11
N GLU A 139 -11.53 -19.94 31.18
CA GLU A 139 -12.90 -20.45 31.33
C GLU A 139 -12.93 -21.79 32.06
N THR A 140 -11.99 -22.69 31.73
CA THR A 140 -11.96 -24.04 32.30
C THR A 140 -10.98 -24.20 33.44
N GLY A 141 -10.10 -23.23 33.66
CA GLY A 141 -9.01 -23.30 34.65
C GLY A 141 -7.90 -24.29 34.27
N LYS A 142 -7.94 -24.85 33.06
CA LYS A 142 -6.92 -25.78 32.56
C LYS A 142 -5.68 -25.02 32.10
N ASN A 143 -4.52 -25.56 32.43
CA ASN A 143 -3.24 -25.06 31.95
C ASN A 143 -2.59 -26.08 31.02
N TYR A 144 -1.87 -25.57 30.04
CA TYR A 144 -1.16 -26.35 29.04
C TYR A 144 0.28 -25.86 28.98
N LEU A 145 1.24 -26.79 28.88
CA LEU A 145 2.66 -26.49 28.88
C LEU A 145 3.34 -27.21 27.70
N SER A 146 4.22 -26.50 27.00
CA SER A 146 5.05 -27.09 25.95
C SER A 146 6.28 -27.77 26.52
N ASP A 147 6.89 -28.66 25.75
CA ASP A 147 8.28 -29.04 25.98
C ASP A 147 9.22 -27.84 25.72
N ALA A 148 10.49 -27.97 26.13
CA ALA A 148 11.48 -26.91 25.94
C ALA A 148 11.78 -26.70 24.44
N PHE A 149 11.90 -25.43 24.03
CA PHE A 149 12.14 -25.04 22.65
C PHE A 149 13.08 -23.85 22.56
N LYS A 150 13.69 -23.67 21.39
CA LYS A 150 14.51 -22.49 21.06
C LYS A 150 13.80 -21.64 20.02
N PHE A 151 13.96 -20.32 20.15
CA PHE A 151 13.46 -19.40 19.13
C PHE A 151 14.17 -19.63 17.79
N GLY A 152 13.39 -19.66 16.71
CA GLY A 152 13.91 -19.77 15.35
C GLY A 152 12.85 -20.27 14.37
N GLY A 153 12.42 -19.37 13.48
CA GLY A 153 11.50 -19.67 12.37
C GLY A 153 10.15 -20.27 12.78
N GLU A 154 9.43 -20.75 11.76
CA GLU A 154 8.15 -21.43 11.94
C GLU A 154 8.36 -22.79 12.63
N GLN A 155 7.70 -22.98 13.77
CA GLN A 155 7.78 -24.22 14.53
C GLN A 155 6.44 -24.58 15.16
N LYS A 156 6.21 -25.88 15.31
CA LYS A 156 4.99 -26.43 15.92
C LYS A 156 5.31 -26.99 17.29
N LEU A 157 4.64 -26.46 18.33
CA LEU A 157 4.83 -26.92 19.71
C LEU A 157 3.62 -27.73 20.16
N GLN A 158 3.84 -29.00 20.49
CA GLN A 158 2.80 -29.82 21.10
C GLN A 158 2.70 -29.46 22.59
N LEU A 159 1.50 -29.06 23.02
CA LEU A 159 1.21 -28.74 24.41
C LEU A 159 0.64 -29.98 25.12
N LYS A 160 0.96 -30.11 26.41
CA LYS A 160 0.43 -31.13 27.32
C LYS A 160 -0.40 -30.44 28.41
N GLU A 161 -1.55 -31.02 28.75
CA GLU A 161 -2.33 -30.54 29.90
C GLU A 161 -1.53 -30.78 31.18
N THR A 162 -1.39 -29.76 32.01
CA THR A 162 -0.64 -29.83 33.26
C THR A 162 -1.35 -29.08 34.37
N THR A 163 -1.24 -29.62 35.59
CA THR A 163 -1.63 -28.93 36.83
C THR A 163 -0.44 -28.31 37.54
N ALA A 164 0.78 -28.62 37.11
CA ALA A 164 2.01 -28.08 37.67
C ALA A 164 2.26 -26.66 37.14
N GLN A 165 2.74 -25.78 38.04
CA GLN A 165 3.28 -24.49 37.63
C GLN A 165 4.61 -24.70 36.90
N PRO A 166 4.90 -23.94 35.82
CA PRO A 166 6.20 -24.01 35.16
C PRO A 166 7.31 -23.64 36.14
N GLU A 167 8.44 -24.35 36.06
CA GLU A 167 9.63 -23.98 36.82
C GLU A 167 10.25 -22.71 36.21
N GLY A 168 10.60 -21.73 37.05
CA GLY A 168 11.21 -20.48 36.63
C GLY A 168 10.31 -19.25 36.73
N GLU A 169 10.92 -18.07 36.69
CA GLU A 169 10.21 -16.79 36.74
C GLU A 169 9.62 -16.47 35.36
N ARG A 170 8.36 -16.02 35.32
CA ARG A 170 7.70 -15.62 34.08
C ARG A 170 8.47 -14.48 33.42
N ALA A 171 8.80 -14.63 32.14
CA ALA A 171 9.49 -13.61 31.36
C ALA A 171 8.69 -12.30 31.34
N ASN A 172 9.41 -11.19 31.50
CA ASN A 172 8.81 -9.86 31.45
C ASN A 172 8.43 -9.45 30.01
N LEU A 173 7.66 -8.37 29.89
CA LEU A 173 7.19 -7.88 28.59
C LEU A 173 8.33 -7.46 27.65
N ARG A 174 9.50 -7.06 28.19
CA ARG A 174 10.67 -6.69 27.38
C ARG A 174 11.21 -7.90 26.62
N VAL A 175 11.36 -9.05 27.30
CA VAL A 175 11.83 -10.30 26.69
C VAL A 175 10.84 -10.78 25.63
N ILE A 176 9.54 -10.75 25.92
CA ILE A 176 8.49 -11.12 24.94
C ILE A 176 8.56 -10.21 23.71
N THR A 177 8.72 -8.90 23.90
CA THR A 177 8.78 -7.93 22.79
C THR A 177 10.03 -8.10 21.93
N GLN A 178 11.18 -8.43 22.55
CA GLN A 178 12.43 -8.70 21.83
C GLN A 178 12.33 -9.94 20.95
N ASN A 179 11.64 -10.98 21.42
CA ASN A 179 11.49 -12.24 20.71
C ASN A 179 10.16 -12.34 19.94
N ARG A 180 9.42 -11.24 19.78
CA ARG A 180 8.03 -11.24 19.26
C ARG A 180 7.87 -11.91 17.90
N GLN A 181 8.86 -11.76 17.01
CA GLN A 181 8.82 -12.33 15.67
C GLN A 181 8.90 -13.86 15.75
N ALA A 182 9.87 -14.37 16.51
CA ALA A 182 9.99 -15.81 16.71
C ALA A 182 8.77 -16.38 17.47
N LEU A 183 8.16 -15.61 18.39
CA LEU A 183 6.92 -16.01 19.06
C LEU A 183 5.69 -16.03 18.12
N SER A 184 5.58 -15.08 17.17
CA SER A 184 4.47 -15.08 16.21
C SER A 184 4.50 -16.25 15.25
N ASP A 185 5.70 -16.77 14.98
CA ASP A 185 5.92 -17.90 14.06
C ASP A 185 5.65 -19.27 14.74
N ILE A 186 5.36 -19.28 16.05
CA ILE A 186 5.01 -20.50 16.78
C ILE A 186 3.54 -20.84 16.58
N THR A 187 3.30 -22.05 16.07
CA THR A 187 1.98 -22.67 16.09
C THR A 187 1.91 -23.68 17.24
N ALA A 188 1.19 -23.36 18.30
CA ALA A 188 1.02 -24.28 19.41
C ALA A 188 -0.21 -25.18 19.18
N ILE A 189 -0.06 -26.48 19.44
CA ILE A 189 -1.08 -27.50 19.20
C ILE A 189 -1.52 -28.05 20.55
N LEU A 190 -2.80 -27.86 20.89
CA LEU A 190 -3.40 -28.33 22.13
C LEU A 190 -3.62 -29.86 22.08
N PRO A 191 -3.82 -30.53 23.25
CA PRO A 191 -4.10 -31.97 23.31
C PRO A 191 -5.36 -32.41 22.55
N ASP A 192 -6.31 -31.50 22.35
CA ASP A 192 -7.54 -31.70 21.57
C ASP A 192 -7.33 -31.53 20.04
N GLY A 193 -6.10 -31.20 19.61
CA GLY A 193 -5.74 -30.96 18.22
C GLY A 193 -5.96 -29.53 17.73
N ASN A 194 -6.48 -28.63 18.57
CA ASN A 194 -6.69 -27.24 18.21
C ASN A 194 -5.35 -26.51 18.06
N LYS A 195 -5.26 -25.68 17.02
CA LYS A 195 -4.07 -24.87 16.72
C LYS A 195 -4.28 -23.46 17.24
N VAL A 196 -3.32 -22.94 17.98
CA VAL A 196 -3.32 -21.58 18.51
C VAL A 196 -2.01 -20.88 18.17
N MET A 197 -2.10 -19.61 17.82
CA MET A 197 -0.98 -18.74 17.48
C MET A 197 -1.03 -17.47 18.32
N MET A 198 0.08 -16.74 18.39
CA MET A 198 0.14 -15.50 19.15
C MET A 198 -0.76 -14.43 18.50
N SER A 199 -1.79 -13.97 19.23
CA SER A 199 -2.70 -12.90 18.76
C SER A 199 -2.39 -11.55 19.42
N SER A 200 -1.70 -11.56 20.56
CA SER A 200 -1.18 -10.36 21.21
C SER A 200 0.05 -10.69 22.05
N LEU A 201 0.72 -9.67 22.59
CA LEU A 201 1.85 -9.85 23.52
C LEU A 201 1.46 -10.53 24.86
N ARG A 202 0.19 -10.88 25.06
CA ARG A 202 -0.30 -11.55 26.27
C ARG A 202 -1.13 -12.80 25.99
N GLN A 203 -1.54 -13.03 24.74
CA GLN A 203 -2.52 -14.07 24.40
C GLN A 203 -2.12 -14.86 23.17
N PHE A 204 -2.45 -16.16 23.23
CA PHE A 204 -2.52 -17.05 22.08
C PHE A 204 -3.99 -17.36 21.82
N SER A 205 -4.36 -17.50 20.56
CA SER A 205 -5.70 -17.92 20.17
C SER A 205 -5.69 -18.66 18.86
N GLY A 206 -6.79 -19.36 18.55
CA GLY A 206 -7.01 -19.92 17.22
C GLY A 206 -7.36 -18.85 16.19
N THR A 207 -6.69 -17.70 16.22
CA THR A 207 -6.85 -16.68 15.20
C THR A 207 -6.32 -17.23 13.88
N GLN A 208 -7.15 -17.24 12.85
CA GLN A 208 -6.80 -17.73 11.53
C GLN A 208 -7.08 -16.63 10.50
N PRO A 209 -6.36 -16.61 9.36
CA PRO A 209 -6.72 -15.75 8.24
C PRO A 209 -8.18 -15.96 7.86
N LEU A 210 -8.92 -14.88 7.67
CA LEU A 210 -10.33 -14.94 7.23
C LEU A 210 -10.39 -15.29 5.74
N TYR A 211 -9.40 -14.87 4.96
CA TYR A 211 -9.33 -15.15 3.53
C TYR A 211 -8.05 -15.90 3.17
N THR A 212 -8.16 -16.79 2.19
CA THR A 212 -7.04 -17.43 1.52
C THR A 212 -7.04 -17.05 0.04
N LEU A 213 -5.86 -16.76 -0.50
CA LEU A 213 -5.68 -16.44 -1.91
C LEU A 213 -5.42 -17.73 -2.70
N ASP A 214 -6.31 -18.04 -3.63
CA ASP A 214 -6.12 -19.08 -4.62
C ASP A 214 -5.23 -18.57 -5.77
N GLY A 215 -4.53 -19.48 -6.47
CA GLY A 215 -3.57 -19.12 -7.52
C GLY A 215 -4.17 -18.42 -8.75
N ASP A 216 -5.49 -18.41 -8.89
CA ASP A 216 -6.23 -17.73 -9.94
C ASP A 216 -6.68 -16.29 -9.56
N GLY A 217 -6.32 -15.83 -8.36
CA GLY A 217 -6.70 -14.53 -7.80
C GLY A 217 -8.06 -14.53 -7.09
N THR A 218 -8.66 -15.70 -6.87
CA THR A 218 -9.89 -15.84 -6.07
C THR A 218 -9.55 -15.79 -4.57
N LEU A 219 -10.33 -15.05 -3.80
CA LEU A 219 -10.27 -15.08 -2.33
C LEU A 219 -11.35 -16.00 -1.80
N THR A 220 -10.99 -16.99 -1.00
CA THR A 220 -11.92 -17.89 -0.34
C THR A 220 -12.03 -17.54 1.14
N ASN A 221 -13.25 -17.32 1.63
CA ASN A 221 -13.51 -17.06 3.05
C ASN A 221 -13.44 -18.38 3.85
N ASN A 222 -12.52 -18.46 4.80
CA ASN A 222 -12.26 -19.67 5.59
C ASN A 222 -13.34 -19.94 6.65
N GLN A 223 -14.19 -18.97 6.96
CA GLN A 223 -15.29 -19.10 7.92
C GLN A 223 -16.59 -19.53 7.24
N SER A 224 -16.96 -18.89 6.12
CA SER A 224 -18.23 -19.15 5.42
C SER A 224 -18.09 -20.08 4.21
N GLY A 225 -16.88 -20.28 3.69
CA GLY A 225 -16.62 -21.02 2.46
C GLY A 225 -16.96 -20.24 1.17
N VAL A 226 -17.43 -19.00 1.27
CA VAL A 226 -17.80 -18.17 0.11
C VAL A 226 -16.55 -17.74 -0.65
N LYS A 227 -16.61 -17.80 -1.98
CA LYS A 227 -15.54 -17.37 -2.88
C LYS A 227 -15.82 -15.98 -3.43
N TYR A 228 -14.78 -15.17 -3.55
CA TYR A 228 -14.83 -13.81 -4.07
C TYR A 228 -13.81 -13.61 -5.18
N ARG A 229 -14.22 -12.98 -6.27
CA ARG A 229 -13.34 -12.64 -7.39
C ARG A 229 -13.24 -11.13 -7.56
N PRO A 230 -12.11 -10.61 -8.08
CA PRO A 230 -11.98 -9.19 -8.37
C PRO A 230 -12.91 -8.78 -9.52
N ASN A 231 -13.89 -7.94 -9.23
CA ASN A 231 -14.74 -7.31 -10.24
C ASN A 231 -14.20 -5.92 -10.63
N ASN A 232 -13.41 -5.89 -11.70
CA ASN A 232 -12.79 -4.68 -12.24
C ASN A 232 -13.78 -3.66 -12.84
N GLN A 233 -15.08 -3.98 -12.94
CA GLN A 233 -16.10 -3.04 -13.42
C GLN A 233 -16.55 -2.05 -12.34
N ILE A 234 -16.49 -2.48 -11.08
CA ILE A 234 -16.93 -1.71 -9.90
C ILE A 234 -15.79 -1.40 -8.93
N GLY A 235 -14.68 -2.15 -9.00
CA GLY A 235 -13.53 -1.97 -8.12
C GLY A 235 -13.68 -2.66 -6.77
N PHE A 236 -14.29 -3.85 -6.73
CA PHE A 236 -14.48 -4.61 -5.48
C PHE A 236 -14.20 -6.09 -5.69
N TYR A 237 -13.83 -6.78 -4.60
CA TYR A 237 -13.99 -8.22 -4.55
C TYR A 237 -15.47 -8.54 -4.36
N GLN A 238 -16.05 -9.31 -5.28
CA GLN A 238 -17.47 -9.64 -5.27
C GLN A 238 -17.64 -11.17 -5.21
N SER A 239 -18.63 -11.62 -4.45
CA SER A 239 -18.88 -13.05 -4.29
C SER A 239 -19.26 -13.69 -5.63
N ILE A 240 -18.96 -14.97 -5.77
CA ILE A 240 -19.38 -15.78 -6.91
C ILE A 240 -20.28 -16.92 -6.45
N THR A 241 -21.32 -17.22 -7.23
CA THR A 241 -22.16 -18.40 -7.01
C THR A 241 -21.46 -19.66 -7.53
N ALA A 242 -21.99 -20.84 -7.19
CA ALA A 242 -21.45 -22.13 -7.63
C ALA A 242 -21.37 -22.24 -9.17
N ASP A 243 -22.26 -21.53 -9.89
CA ASP A 243 -22.31 -21.49 -11.35
C ASP A 243 -21.30 -20.50 -11.97
N GLY A 244 -20.51 -19.79 -11.14
CA GLY A 244 -19.50 -18.83 -11.57
C GLY A 244 -20.02 -17.42 -11.88
N ASN A 245 -21.32 -17.17 -11.65
CA ASN A 245 -21.93 -15.85 -11.80
C ASN A 245 -21.65 -14.95 -10.58
N TRP A 246 -21.74 -13.63 -10.78
CA TRP A 246 -21.60 -12.67 -9.69
C TRP A 246 -22.76 -12.77 -8.71
N GLY A 247 -22.46 -12.91 -7.42
CA GLY A 247 -23.39 -12.72 -6.32
C GLY A 247 -23.49 -11.26 -5.90
N ASP A 248 -24.29 -10.97 -4.88
CA ASP A 248 -24.56 -9.58 -4.46
C ASP A 248 -23.55 -9.01 -3.43
N GLU A 249 -22.80 -9.90 -2.77
CA GLU A 249 -21.93 -9.52 -1.66
C GLU A 249 -20.60 -8.94 -2.15
N LYS A 250 -20.18 -7.82 -1.55
CA LYS A 250 -18.95 -7.10 -1.90
C LYS A 250 -18.09 -6.89 -0.67
N LEU A 251 -16.79 -7.16 -0.80
CA LEU A 251 -15.83 -6.95 0.27
C LEU A 251 -15.26 -5.54 0.21
N SER A 252 -15.33 -4.83 1.33
CA SER A 252 -14.54 -3.61 1.58
C SER A 252 -13.19 -3.98 2.17
N PRO A 253 -12.08 -3.27 1.89
CA PRO A 253 -12.01 -2.07 1.06
C PRO A 253 -12.13 -2.36 -0.45
N GLY A 254 -12.65 -1.39 -1.20
CA GLY A 254 -12.61 -1.40 -2.66
C GLY A 254 -11.26 -0.88 -3.19
N TYR A 255 -11.06 -1.03 -4.50
CA TYR A 255 -9.87 -0.59 -5.21
C TYR A 255 -10.20 0.27 -6.43
N THR A 256 -9.27 1.15 -6.77
CA THR A 256 -9.42 2.07 -7.90
C THR A 256 -9.35 1.32 -9.23
N VAL A 257 -10.33 1.58 -10.10
CA VAL A 257 -10.42 1.07 -11.48
C VAL A 257 -10.84 2.17 -12.44
N THR A 258 -10.48 2.01 -13.71
CA THR A 258 -10.92 2.90 -14.79
C THR A 258 -12.41 2.69 -15.05
N THR A 259 -13.17 3.78 -15.06
CA THR A 259 -14.62 3.78 -15.31
C THR A 259 -14.98 4.46 -16.64
N GLY A 260 -14.00 5.01 -17.35
CA GLY A 260 -14.21 5.71 -18.61
C GLY A 260 -15.06 6.96 -18.40
N TRP A 261 -16.15 7.10 -19.15
CA TRP A 261 -16.97 8.30 -19.16
C TRP A 261 -18.06 8.36 -18.08
N LYS A 262 -18.17 7.34 -17.21
CA LYS A 262 -19.29 7.21 -16.24
C LYS A 262 -19.46 8.45 -15.36
N ASN A 263 -18.37 9.07 -14.90
CA ASN A 263 -18.42 10.27 -14.06
C ASN A 263 -19.01 11.47 -14.81
N PHE A 264 -18.64 11.65 -16.09
CA PHE A 264 -19.13 12.73 -16.93
C PHE A 264 -20.61 12.53 -17.29
N THR A 265 -20.99 11.32 -17.73
CA THR A 265 -22.37 11.03 -18.11
C THR A 265 -23.31 11.19 -16.92
N ARG A 266 -22.87 10.82 -15.71
CA ARG A 266 -23.68 10.95 -14.49
C ARG A 266 -24.16 12.38 -14.25
N VAL A 267 -23.33 13.39 -14.50
CA VAL A 267 -23.72 14.82 -14.37
C VAL A 267 -24.88 15.17 -15.33
N PHE A 268 -24.91 14.54 -16.52
CA PHE A 268 -25.93 14.78 -17.55
C PHE A 268 -27.12 13.80 -17.52
N THR A 269 -27.13 12.81 -16.61
CA THR A 269 -28.24 11.85 -16.50
C THR A 269 -28.94 11.88 -15.14
N ASP A 270 -28.25 12.32 -14.09
CA ASP A 270 -28.78 12.30 -12.72
C ASP A 270 -29.59 13.58 -12.42
N GLU A 271 -30.92 13.46 -12.35
CA GLU A 271 -31.82 14.59 -12.06
C GLU A 271 -31.53 15.26 -10.71
N GLY A 272 -31.03 14.50 -9.73
CA GLY A 272 -30.68 15.04 -8.42
C GLY A 272 -29.50 16.02 -8.48
N ILE A 273 -28.57 15.79 -9.41
CA ILE A 273 -27.39 16.64 -9.63
C ILE A 273 -27.73 17.84 -10.51
N GLN A 274 -28.58 17.66 -11.52
CA GLN A 274 -28.90 18.71 -12.51
C GLN A 274 -29.70 19.87 -11.95
N LYS A 275 -30.70 19.59 -11.10
CA LYS A 275 -31.62 20.60 -10.57
C LYS A 275 -30.90 21.81 -9.97
N PRO A 276 -29.91 21.66 -9.07
CA PRO A 276 -29.17 22.80 -8.53
C PRO A 276 -28.09 23.33 -9.47
N PHE A 277 -27.57 22.50 -10.41
CA PHE A 277 -26.39 22.83 -11.20
C PHE A 277 -26.54 24.12 -12.01
N LEU A 278 -27.63 24.26 -12.77
CA LEU A 278 -27.83 25.44 -13.63
C LEU A 278 -28.02 26.72 -12.82
N ALA A 279 -28.76 26.65 -11.72
CA ALA A 279 -28.98 27.78 -10.83
C ALA A 279 -27.67 28.28 -10.20
N ILE A 280 -26.84 27.34 -9.71
CA ILE A 280 -25.51 27.65 -9.18
C ILE A 280 -24.64 28.25 -10.28
N PHE A 281 -24.61 27.66 -11.48
CA PHE A 281 -23.82 28.15 -12.59
C PHE A 281 -24.16 29.60 -12.95
N VAL A 282 -25.44 29.92 -13.16
CA VAL A 282 -25.88 31.29 -13.48
C VAL A 282 -25.52 32.26 -12.36
N TRP A 283 -25.76 31.88 -11.11
CA TRP A 283 -25.37 32.70 -9.96
C TRP A 283 -23.86 32.96 -9.93
N THR A 284 -23.02 31.93 -10.14
CA THR A 284 -21.57 32.10 -10.13
C THR A 284 -21.08 33.04 -11.22
N VAL A 285 -21.64 32.97 -12.43
CA VAL A 285 -21.28 33.87 -13.54
C VAL A 285 -21.69 35.31 -13.22
N VAL A 286 -22.92 35.53 -12.77
CA VAL A 286 -23.42 36.86 -12.41
C VAL A 286 -22.60 37.45 -11.26
N PHE A 287 -22.34 36.65 -10.22
CA PHE A 287 -21.52 37.05 -9.08
C PHE A 287 -20.11 37.47 -9.50
N SER A 288 -19.43 36.68 -10.33
CA SER A 288 -18.10 37.03 -10.84
C SER A 288 -18.10 38.31 -11.67
N LEU A 289 -19.11 38.52 -12.53
CA LEU A 289 -19.23 39.74 -13.33
C LEU A 289 -19.45 40.98 -12.47
N ILE A 290 -20.36 40.90 -11.49
CA ILE A 290 -20.63 42.00 -10.55
C ILE A 290 -19.40 42.29 -9.67
N THR A 291 -18.61 41.28 -9.31
CA THR A 291 -17.41 41.47 -8.49
C THR A 291 -16.28 42.19 -9.25
N VAL A 292 -16.20 42.01 -10.56
CA VAL A 292 -15.16 42.61 -11.42
C VAL A 292 -15.53 44.03 -11.88
N PHE A 293 -16.83 44.32 -12.02
CA PHE A 293 -17.37 45.63 -12.42
C PHE A 293 -17.21 46.68 -11.31
#